data_AF-A0A4R0X9V8-F1
#
_entry.id   AF-A0A4R0X9V8-F1
#
_cell.length_a   1.000
_cell.length_b   1.000
_cell.length_c   1.000
_cell.angle_alpha   90.00
_cell.angle_beta   90.00
_cell.angle_gamma   90.00
#
_symmetry.space_group_name_H-M   'P 1'
#
loop_
_entity.id
_entity.type
_entity.pdbx_description
1 polymer ?
#
loop_
_entity_poly.entity_id
_entity_poly.type
_entity_poly.pdbx_seq_one_letter_code
_entity_poly.pdbx_strand_id
1 'polypeptide(L)'
;MRVVKGAVDRSLQAIELLAREARWMRMSDIAAELGLEKGPAHRVLAQLCEQGWAEQDEQTSQYRLTLKLSLLGQRYLHGLGLPGLVQPILDEVAAQCRELVRLTVINEGTLAWLAASQGAAPGLMYSP
;
A
#
# COMPACT_ATOMS: atom_id res chain seq x y z
N MET A 1 -18.61 24.63 -7.86
CA MET A 1 -17.39 25.21 -7.28
C MET A 1 -16.23 24.26 -7.56
N ARG A 2 -15.29 24.62 -8.45
CA ARG A 2 -14.15 23.75 -8.81
C ARG A 2 -13.14 23.86 -7.67
N VAL A 3 -13.15 22.91 -6.73
CA VAL A 3 -12.14 22.86 -5.67
C VAL A 3 -10.80 22.67 -6.36
N VAL A 4 -9.93 23.68 -6.25
CA VAL A 4 -8.55 23.57 -6.74
C VAL A 4 -7.86 22.61 -5.78
N LYS A 5 -7.73 21.33 -6.18
CA LYS A 5 -7.00 20.31 -5.40
C LYS A 5 -5.62 20.87 -5.04
N GLY A 6 -5.33 20.92 -3.73
CA GLY A 6 -4.11 21.50 -3.19
C GLY A 6 -2.88 20.64 -3.49
N ALA A 7 -1.69 21.14 -3.13
CA ALA A 7 -0.46 20.36 -3.29
C ALA A 7 -0.51 19.03 -2.49
N VAL A 8 -1.10 19.06 -1.29
CA VAL A 8 -1.29 17.87 -0.44
C VAL A 8 -2.16 16.82 -1.12
N ASP A 9 -3.31 17.22 -1.68
CA ASP A 9 -4.22 16.29 -2.36
C ASP A 9 -3.54 15.58 -3.54
N ARG A 10 -2.70 16.30 -4.28
CA ARG A 10 -1.96 15.74 -5.42
C ARG A 10 -0.88 14.78 -4.98
N SER A 11 -0.18 15.08 -3.89
CA SER A 11 0.82 14.18 -3.30
C SER A 11 0.18 12.89 -2.81
N LEU A 12 -0.96 12.96 -2.12
CA LEU A 12 -1.70 11.77 -1.67
C LEU A 12 -2.19 10.94 -2.87
N GLN A 13 -2.77 11.57 -3.89
CA GLN A 13 -3.20 10.88 -5.11
C GLN A 13 -2.03 10.22 -5.86
N ALA A 14 -0.87 10.86 -5.89
CA ALA A 14 0.34 10.26 -6.47
C ALA A 14 0.81 9.04 -5.67
N ILE A 15 0.79 9.10 -4.33
CA ILE A 15 1.11 7.95 -3.48
C ILE A 15 0.13 6.80 -3.74
N GLU A 16 -1.17 7.09 -3.77
CA GLU A 16 -2.24 6.10 -4.03
C GLU A 16 -2.08 5.45 -5.42
N LEU A 17 -1.82 6.26 -6.45
CA LEU A 17 -1.58 5.77 -7.81
C LEU A 17 -0.36 4.86 -7.87
N LEU A 18 0.78 5.30 -7.32
CA LEU A 18 2.02 4.51 -7.34
C LEU A 18 1.87 3.22 -6.51
N ALA A 19 1.12 3.25 -5.41
CA ALA A 19 0.81 2.08 -4.60
C ALA A 19 -0.08 1.08 -5.37
N ARG A 20 -1.11 1.58 -6.07
CA ARG A 20 -2.02 0.76 -6.88
C ARG A 20 -1.30 0.07 -8.04
N GLU A 21 -0.43 0.80 -8.74
CA GLU A 21 0.29 0.29 -9.91
C GLU A 21 1.47 -0.61 -9.54
N ALA A 22 2.09 -0.39 -8.37
CA ALA A 22 3.18 -1.19 -7.81
C ALA A 22 4.33 -1.50 -8.79
N ARG A 23 4.62 -0.55 -9.69
CA ARG A 23 5.63 -0.67 -10.75
C ARG A 23 6.28 0.67 -11.07
N TRP A 24 7.36 0.63 -11.84
CA TRP A 24 7.97 1.83 -12.41
C TRP A 24 7.05 2.51 -13.43
N MET A 25 6.89 3.83 -13.33
CA MET A 25 6.01 4.63 -14.18
C MET A 25 6.71 5.87 -14.71
N ARG A 26 6.44 6.27 -15.96
CA ARG A 26 6.96 7.54 -16.50
C ARG A 26 6.18 8.71 -15.90
N MET A 27 6.85 9.85 -15.72
CA MET A 27 6.20 11.09 -15.27
C MET A 27 5.00 11.49 -16.14
N SER A 28 5.07 11.27 -17.46
CA SER A 28 3.97 11.55 -18.39
C SER A 28 2.71 10.76 -18.08
N ASP A 29 2.89 9.48 -17.73
CA ASP A 29 1.79 8.54 -17.50
C ASP A 29 1.15 8.86 -16.15
N ILE A 30 1.98 9.15 -15.13
CA ILE A 30 1.52 9.64 -13.83
C ILE A 30 0.75 10.95 -13.99
N ALA A 31 1.26 11.90 -14.78
CA ALA A 31 0.59 13.18 -14.99
C ALA A 31 -0.77 13.00 -15.68
N ALA A 32 -0.85 12.10 -16.67
CA ALA A 32 -2.10 11.79 -17.36
C ALA A 32 -3.15 11.18 -16.43
N GLU A 33 -2.77 10.15 -15.66
CA GLU A 33 -3.64 9.48 -14.67
C GLU A 33 -4.15 10.44 -13.59
N LEU A 34 -3.31 11.37 -13.15
CA LEU A 34 -3.66 12.35 -12.11
C LEU A 34 -4.35 13.61 -12.67
N GLY A 35 -4.49 13.74 -14.00
CA GLY A 35 -5.02 14.95 -14.65
C GLY A 35 -4.18 16.20 -14.38
N LEU A 36 -2.85 16.04 -14.26
CA LEU A 36 -1.90 17.10 -13.96
C LEU A 36 -1.13 17.54 -15.21
N GLU A 37 -0.82 18.83 -15.26
CA GLU A 37 0.19 19.33 -16.19
C GLU A 37 1.61 18.87 -15.78
N LYS A 38 2.53 18.85 -16.74
CA LYS A 38 3.92 18.37 -16.54
C LYS A 38 4.64 19.06 -15.39
N GLY A 39 4.55 20.38 -15.29
CA GLY A 39 5.23 21.16 -14.24
C GLY A 39 4.76 20.79 -12.82
N PRO A 40 3.45 20.86 -12.53
CA PRO A 40 2.88 20.37 -11.27
C PRO A 40 3.21 18.91 -10.96
N ALA A 41 3.14 17.99 -11.94
CA ALA A 41 3.45 16.58 -11.73
C ALA A 41 4.92 16.39 -11.32
N HIS A 42 5.86 17.03 -12.03
CA HIS A 42 7.27 16.99 -11.70
C HIS A 42 7.54 17.51 -10.27
N ARG A 43 6.93 18.63 -9.88
CA ARG A 43 7.11 19.19 -8.51
C ARG A 43 6.62 18.23 -7.43
N VAL A 44 5.45 17.61 -7.63
CA VAL A 44 4.90 16.63 -6.68
C VAL A 44 5.83 15.43 -6.55
N LEU A 45 6.26 14.86 -7.68
CA LEU A 45 7.14 13.68 -7.68
C LEU A 45 8.51 13.98 -7.10
N ALA A 46 9.11 15.13 -7.42
CA ALA A 46 10.37 15.57 -6.84
C ALA A 46 10.27 15.70 -5.31
N GLN A 47 9.20 16.31 -4.80
CA GLN A 47 8.97 16.44 -3.36
C GLN A 47 8.75 15.07 -2.69
N LEU A 48 8.05 14.15 -3.34
CA LEU A 48 7.89 12.78 -2.83
C LEU A 48 9.23 12.04 -2.80
N CYS A 49 10.09 12.22 -3.79
CA CYS A 49 11.45 11.67 -3.81
C CYS A 49 12.32 12.26 -2.69
N GLU A 50 12.33 13.58 -2.55
CA GLU A 50 13.07 14.28 -1.49
C GLU A 50 12.66 13.81 -0.09
N GLN A 51 11.37 13.55 0.11
CA GLN A 51 10.85 13.03 1.38
C GLN A 51 10.96 11.49 1.51
N GLY A 52 11.49 10.79 0.51
CA GLY A 52 11.68 9.34 0.50
C GLY A 52 10.39 8.51 0.38
N TRP A 53 9.30 9.10 -0.09
CA TRP A 53 8.05 8.39 -0.39
C TRP A 53 8.11 7.70 -1.75
N ALA A 54 8.76 8.34 -2.71
CA ALA A 54 9.01 7.79 -4.04
C ALA A 54 10.51 7.75 -4.31
N GLU A 55 10.90 7.04 -5.36
CA GLU A 55 12.25 7.08 -5.90
C GLU A 55 12.19 7.18 -7.42
N GLN A 56 13.22 7.78 -8.01
CA GLN A 56 13.37 7.95 -9.44
C GLN A 56 14.57 7.14 -9.92
N ASP A 57 14.35 6.32 -10.95
CA ASP A 57 15.42 5.60 -11.63
C ASP A 57 16.25 6.57 -12.49
N GLU A 58 17.56 6.58 -12.27
CA GLU A 58 18.47 7.54 -12.92
C GLU A 58 18.59 7.34 -14.45
N GLN A 59 18.39 6.11 -14.94
CA GLN A 59 18.57 5.77 -16.36
C GLN A 59 17.31 6.04 -17.17
N THR A 60 16.16 5.68 -16.61
CA THR A 60 14.86 5.71 -17.30
C THR A 60 14.01 6.92 -16.92
N SER A 61 14.40 7.63 -15.85
CA SER A 61 13.61 8.71 -15.24
C SER A 61 12.20 8.27 -14.82
N GLN A 62 12.00 6.97 -14.59
CA GLN A 62 10.74 6.43 -14.08
C GLN A 62 10.67 6.56 -12.56
N TYR A 63 9.46 6.64 -12.03
CA TYR A 63 9.18 6.77 -10.62
C TYR A 63 8.49 5.52 -10.10
N ARG A 64 8.74 5.16 -8.85
CA ARG A 64 7.95 4.19 -8.09
C ARG A 64 7.84 4.59 -6.63
N LEU A 65 6.91 3.97 -5.90
CA LEU A 65 6.82 4.11 -4.45
C LEU A 65 7.97 3.36 -3.76
N THR A 66 8.50 3.92 -2.67
CA THR A 66 9.45 3.20 -1.80
C THR A 66 8.70 2.31 -0.79
N LEU A 67 9.44 1.49 -0.02
CA LEU A 67 8.87 0.69 1.08
C LEU A 67 8.45 1.53 2.30
N LYS A 68 8.68 2.85 2.30
CA LYS A 68 8.38 3.73 3.43
C LYS A 68 6.91 3.63 3.88
N LEU A 69 5.97 3.57 2.93
CA LEU A 69 4.54 3.46 3.23
C LEU A 69 4.25 2.16 4.00
N SER A 70 4.75 1.02 3.52
CA SER A 70 4.56 -0.29 4.15
C SER A 70 5.13 -0.33 5.56
N LEU A 71 6.33 0.21 5.76
CA LEU A 71 6.98 0.26 7.08
C LEU A 71 6.20 1.14 8.08
N LEU A 72 5.67 2.28 7.63
CA LEU A 72 4.84 3.14 8.48
C LEU A 72 3.54 2.46 8.88
N GLY A 73 2.88 1.78 7.93
CA GLY A 73 1.66 1.01 8.19
C GLY A 73 1.89 -0.10 9.21
N GLN A 74 2.93 -0.92 9.02
CA GLN A 74 3.29 -1.99 9.97
C GLN A 74 3.58 -1.43 11.36
N ARG A 75 4.36 -0.33 11.45
CA ARG A 75 4.69 0.30 12.73
C ARG A 75 3.44 0.84 13.44
N TYR A 76 2.50 1.43 12.71
CA TYR A 76 1.24 1.91 13.26
C TYR A 76 0.40 0.76 13.82
N LEU A 77 0.22 -0.32 13.05
CA LEU A 77 -0.54 -1.50 13.49
C LEU A 77 0.10 -2.17 14.72
N HIS A 78 1.42 -2.27 14.76
CA HIS A 78 2.14 -2.77 15.93
C HIS A 78 1.95 -1.86 17.14
N GLY A 79 1.99 -0.53 16.95
CA GLY A 79 1.73 0.45 18.01
C GLY A 79 0.33 0.36 18.61
N LEU A 80 -0.66 -0.08 17.82
CA LEU A 80 -2.01 -0.37 18.31
C LEU A 80 -2.13 -1.71 19.06
N GLY A 81 -1.08 -2.53 19.06
CA GLY A 81 -1.12 -3.89 19.61
C GLY A 81 -1.96 -4.88 18.79
N LEU A 82 -2.37 -4.49 17.58
CA LEU A 82 -3.32 -5.27 16.77
C LEU A 82 -2.81 -6.68 16.45
N PRO A 83 -1.54 -6.90 16.04
CA PRO A 83 -1.03 -8.26 15.82
C PRO A 83 -1.10 -9.14 17.07
N GLY A 84 -0.79 -8.58 18.24
CA GLY A 84 -0.83 -9.32 19.52
C GLY A 84 -2.23 -9.70 19.97
N LEU A 85 -3.25 -8.91 19.58
CA LEU A 85 -4.66 -9.21 19.85
C LEU A 85 -5.23 -10.24 18.85
N VAL A 86 -4.95 -10.04 17.56
CA VAL A 86 -5.59 -10.78 16.48
C VAL A 86 -4.95 -12.14 16.24
N GLN A 87 -3.61 -12.22 16.23
CA GLN A 87 -2.91 -13.43 15.80
C GLN A 87 -3.21 -14.65 16.67
N PRO A 88 -3.25 -14.57 18.02
CA PRO A 88 -3.54 -15.73 18.86
C PRO A 88 -4.93 -16.33 18.61
N ILE A 89 -5.92 -15.48 18.33
CA ILE A 89 -7.29 -15.92 18.03
C ILE A 89 -7.32 -16.66 16.68
N LEU A 90 -6.65 -16.12 15.67
CA LEU A 90 -6.57 -16.76 14.36
C LEU A 90 -5.86 -18.11 14.44
N ASP A 91 -4.76 -18.18 15.20
CA ASP A 91 -3.99 -19.41 15.39
C ASP A 91 -4.81 -20.50 16.09
N GLU A 92 -5.58 -20.14 17.12
CA GLU A 92 -6.46 -21.07 17.82
C GLU A 92 -7.53 -21.65 16.89
N VAL A 93 -8.23 -20.79 16.14
CA VAL A 93 -9.29 -21.23 15.22
C VAL A 93 -8.70 -22.06 14.08
N ALA A 94 -7.58 -21.62 13.50
CA ALA A 94 -6.89 -22.36 12.45
C ALA A 94 -6.47 -23.76 12.92
N ALA A 95 -5.91 -23.87 14.13
CA ALA A 95 -5.53 -25.16 14.70
C ALA A 95 -6.73 -26.11 14.88
N GLN A 96 -7.90 -25.58 15.26
CA GLN A 96 -9.12 -26.36 15.45
C GLN A 96 -9.73 -26.83 14.12
N CYS A 97 -9.82 -25.95 13.11
CA CYS A 97 -10.43 -26.29 11.82
C CYS A 97 -9.46 -27.00 10.86
N ARG A 98 -8.15 -26.86 11.07
CA ARG A 98 -7.08 -27.31 10.16
C ARG A 98 -7.14 -26.68 8.77
N GLU A 99 -7.68 -25.47 8.68
CA GLU A 99 -7.83 -24.72 7.43
C GLU A 99 -7.15 -23.35 7.50
N LEU A 100 -7.22 -22.59 6.39
CA LEU A 100 -6.79 -21.21 6.31
C LEU A 100 -7.86 -20.29 6.91
N VAL A 101 -7.51 -19.56 7.97
CA VAL A 101 -8.38 -18.56 8.58
C VAL A 101 -7.81 -17.18 8.25
N ARG A 102 -8.64 -16.27 7.71
CA ARG A 102 -8.24 -14.91 7.36
C ARG A 102 -9.13 -13.90 8.08
N LEU A 103 -8.52 -12.89 8.69
CA LEU A 103 -9.22 -11.69 9.14
C LEU A 103 -9.28 -10.68 7.99
N THR A 104 -10.50 -10.29 7.65
CA THR A 104 -10.78 -9.31 6.60
C THR A 104 -11.62 -8.17 7.17
N VAL A 105 -11.34 -6.94 6.75
CA VAL A 105 -12.17 -5.77 7.06
C VAL A 105 -12.74 -5.18 5.78
N ILE A 106 -13.93 -4.58 5.91
CA ILE A 106 -14.53 -3.82 4.82
C ILE A 106 -13.91 -2.43 4.85
N ASN A 107 -13.25 -2.05 3.75
CA ASN A 107 -12.70 -0.72 3.55
C ASN A 107 -13.19 -0.18 2.20
N GLU A 108 -13.92 0.94 2.21
CA GLU A 108 -14.44 1.60 1.00
C GLU A 108 -15.19 0.66 0.04
N GLY A 109 -15.95 -0.29 0.57
CA GLY A 109 -16.68 -1.28 -0.23
C GLY A 109 -15.82 -2.42 -0.81
N THR A 110 -14.54 -2.48 -0.45
CA THR A 110 -13.62 -3.58 -0.78
C THR A 110 -13.25 -4.38 0.46
N LEU A 111 -12.81 -5.63 0.25
CA LEU A 111 -12.31 -6.50 1.30
C LEU A 111 -10.80 -6.35 1.41
N ALA A 112 -10.32 -5.85 2.55
CA ALA A 112 -8.89 -5.73 2.86
C ALA A 112 -8.48 -6.80 3.87
N TRP A 113 -7.49 -7.62 3.50
CA TRP A 113 -6.94 -8.64 4.40
C TRP A 113 -5.99 -8.00 5.41
N LEU A 114 -6.19 -8.31 6.70
CA LEU A 114 -5.34 -7.78 7.78
C LEU A 114 -4.38 -8.82 8.34
N ALA A 115 -4.85 -10.07 8.49
CA ALA A 115 -4.07 -11.15 9.07
C ALA A 115 -4.59 -12.50 8.62
N ALA A 116 -3.77 -13.54 8.74
CA ALA A 116 -4.13 -14.91 8.41
C ALA A 116 -3.38 -15.90 9.31
N SER A 117 -3.96 -17.08 9.49
CA SER A 117 -3.30 -18.23 10.10
C SER A 117 -3.68 -19.52 9.37
N GLN A 118 -2.73 -20.44 9.24
CA GLN A 118 -2.90 -21.69 8.51
C GLN A 118 -2.82 -22.87 9.48
N GLY A 119 -3.91 -23.64 9.57
CA GLY A 119 -3.99 -24.81 10.43
C GLY A 119 -3.66 -26.13 9.77
N ALA A 120 -3.52 -26.17 8.44
CA ALA A 120 -3.27 -27.42 7.72
C ALA A 120 -1.89 -28.01 8.07
N ALA A 121 -1.80 -29.34 8.06
CA ALA A 121 -0.55 -30.03 8.35
C ALA A 121 0.59 -29.60 7.40
N PRO A 122 1.85 -29.57 7.88
CA PRO A 122 3.01 -29.33 7.04
C PRO A 122 3.02 -30.33 5.87
N GLY A 123 2.94 -29.83 4.63
CA GLY A 123 2.84 -30.65 3.41
C GLY A 123 1.55 -30.48 2.59
N LEU A 124 0.50 -29.90 3.17
CA LEU A 124 -0.73 -29.48 2.48
C LEU A 124 -0.89 -27.95 2.41
N MET A 125 0.19 -27.22 2.67
CA MET A 125 0.22 -25.76 2.65
C MET A 125 0.23 -25.25 1.21
N TYR A 126 -0.92 -24.79 0.73
CA TYR A 126 -1.04 -23.98 -0.48
C TYR A 126 -1.44 -22.56 -0.07
N SER A 127 -0.56 -21.59 -0.33
CA SER A 127 -0.81 -20.17 -0.09
C SER A 127 -0.85 -19.44 -1.43
N PRO A 128 -2.02 -19.33 -2.08
CA PRO A 128 -2.18 -18.54 -3.31
C PRO A 128 -2.13 -17.04 -3.03
#